data_AF-A0A3Q7IW96-F1
#
_entry.id   AF-A0A3Q7IW96-F1
#
_cell.length_a   1.000
_cell.length_b   1.000
_cell.length_c   1.000
_cell.angle_alpha   90.00
_cell.angle_beta   90.00
_cell.angle_gamma   90.00
#
_symmetry.space_group_name_H-M   'P 1'
#
loop_
_entity.id
_entity.type
_entity.pdbx_description
1 polymer ?
#
loop_
_entity_poly.entity_id
_entity_poly.type
_entity_poly.pdbx_seq_one_letter_code
_entity_poly.pdbx_strand_id
1 'polypeptide(L)' 'MGREIHAHVIRFIYDSEIDVVNALISMYVKCGDVCSARVLFDGMSKRDRISWNAMISATCQE' A
#
# COMPACT_ATOMS: atom_id res chain seq x y z
N MET A 1 -4.82 -28.18 9.57
CA MET A 1 -5.40 -27.35 10.65
C MET A 1 -4.47 -26.24 11.12
N GLY A 2 -3.45 -26.48 11.96
CA GLY A 2 -2.61 -25.39 12.49
C GLY A 2 -1.85 -24.55 11.44
N ARG A 3 -1.31 -25.21 10.39
CA ARG A 3 -0.61 -24.50 9.29
C ARG A 3 -1.52 -23.65 8.42
N GLU A 4 -2.78 -24.06 8.23
CA GLU A 4 -3.76 -23.32 7.43
C GLU A 4 -4.21 -22.07 8.17
N ILE A 5 -4.47 -22.19 9.48
CA ILE A 5 -4.78 -21.04 10.34
C ILE A 5 -3.59 -20.08 10.39
N HIS A 6 -2.36 -20.61 10.55
CA HIS A 6 -1.15 -19.80 10.52
C HIS A 6 -0.97 -19.04 9.20
N ALA A 7 -1.13 -19.72 8.06
CA ALA A 7 -1.07 -19.07 6.75
C ALA A 7 -2.17 -18.02 6.56
N HIS A 8 -3.38 -18.27 7.08
CA HIS A 8 -4.49 -17.32 7.03
C HIS A 8 -4.22 -16.06 7.87
N VAL A 9 -3.72 -16.22 9.09
CA VAL A 9 -3.35 -15.10 9.97
C VAL A 9 -2.21 -14.29 9.37
N ILE A 10 -1.17 -14.95 8.85
CA ILE A 10 -0.07 -14.28 8.14
C ILE A 10 -0.62 -13.46 6.97
N ARG A 11 -1.45 -14.09 6.12
CA ARG A 11 -2.03 -13.41 4.96
C ARG A 11 -2.87 -12.20 5.36
N PHE A 12 -3.70 -12.33 6.38
CA PHE A 12 -4.53 -11.24 6.89
C PHE A 12 -3.68 -10.07 7.42
N ILE A 13 -2.62 -10.34 8.18
CA ILE A 13 -1.70 -9.31 8.69
C ILE A 13 -1.02 -8.57 7.53
N TYR A 14 -0.50 -9.31 6.55
CA TYR A 14 0.14 -8.72 5.37
C TYR A 14 -0.83 -7.90 4.52
N ASP A 15 -2.03 -8.41 4.27
CA ASP A 15 -3.03 -7.70 3.47
C ASP A 15 -3.47 -6.42 4.22
N SER A 16 -3.61 -6.48 5.55
CA SER A 16 -3.91 -5.30 6.39
C SER A 16 -2.79 -4.24 6.33
N GLU A 17 -1.52 -4.66 6.35
CA GLU A 17 -0.39 -3.74 6.24
C GLU A 17 -0.38 -3.02 4.87
N ILE A 18 -0.65 -3.76 3.79
CA ILE A 18 -0.76 -3.20 2.44
C ILE A 18 -1.90 -2.19 2.35
N ASP A 19 -3.07 -2.52 2.90
CA ASP A 19 -4.24 -1.64 2.90
C ASP A 19 -3.98 -0.33 3.64
N VAL A 20 -3.33 -0.39 4.81
CA VAL A 20 -2.96 0.80 5.60
C VAL A 20 -1.99 1.69 4.82
N VAL A 21 -0.94 1.10 4.21
CA VAL A 21 0.03 1.89 3.45
C VAL A 21 -0.62 2.49 2.19
N ASN A 22 -1.50 1.76 1.51
CA ASN A 22 -2.27 2.25 0.36
C ASN A 22 -3.17 3.44 0.72
N ALA A 23 -3.80 3.41 1.90
CA ALA A 23 -4.60 4.53 2.40
C ALA A 23 -3.74 5.77 2.68
N LEU A 24 -2.54 5.59 3.27
CA LEU A 24 -1.60 6.68 3.50
C LEU A 24 -1.06 7.28 2.20
N ILE A 25 -0.65 6.45 1.23
CA ILE A 25 -0.24 6.90 -0.11
C ILE A 25 -1.35 7.76 -0.71
N SER A 26 -2.59 7.26 -0.71
CA SER A 26 -3.73 8.00 -1.25
C SER A 26 -4.00 9.33 -0.54
N MET A 27 -3.76 9.40 0.77
CA MET A 27 -3.89 10.63 1.55
C MET A 27 -2.82 11.65 1.17
N TYR A 28 -1.55 11.25 1.15
CA TYR A 28 -0.43 12.12 0.76
C TYR A 28 -0.57 12.65 -0.68
N VAL A 29 -0.99 11.80 -1.62
CA VAL A 29 -1.27 12.21 -3.00
C VAL A 29 -2.36 13.28 -3.07
N LYS A 30 -3.47 13.11 -2.33
CA LYS A 30 -4.55 14.11 -2.27
C LYS A 30 -4.12 15.43 -1.62
N CYS A 31 -3.11 15.39 -0.75
CA CYS A 31 -2.52 16.58 -0.16
C CYS A 31 -1.45 17.25 -1.07
N GLY A 32 -1.18 16.69 -2.25
CA GLY A 32 -0.13 17.18 -3.16
C GLY A 32 1.29 16.80 -2.73
N ASP A 33 1.45 16.03 -1.65
CA ASP A 33 2.75 15.56 -1.16
C ASP A 33 3.09 14.19 -1.79
N VAL A 34 3.37 14.22 -3.09
CA VAL A 34 3.73 13.02 -3.86
C VAL A 34 5.07 12.44 -3.37
N CYS A 35 5.96 13.26 -2.82
CA CYS A 35 7.25 12.82 -2.27
C CYS A 35 7.06 11.86 -1.09
N SER A 36 6.24 12.22 -0.10
CA SER A 36 5.95 11.34 1.04
C SER A 36 5.21 10.07 0.61
N ALA A 37 4.29 10.18 -0.36
CA ALA A 37 3.64 9.02 -0.96
C ALA A 37 4.63 8.06 -1.63
N ARG A 38 5.63 8.60 -2.36
CA ARG A 38 6.71 7.84 -3.00
C ARG A 38 7.59 7.12 -1.98
N VAL A 39 7.98 7.79 -0.89
CA VAL A 39 8.78 7.17 0.18
C VAL A 39 8.05 5.98 0.80
N LEU A 40 6.75 6.13 1.09
CA LEU A 40 5.94 5.04 1.61
C LEU A 40 5.84 3.87 0.63
N PHE A 41 5.57 4.16 -0.65
CA PHE A 41 5.48 3.14 -1.68
C PHE A 41 6.81 2.39 -1.88
N ASP A 42 7.94 3.11 -1.86
CA ASP A 42 9.27 2.51 -2.01
C ASP A 42 9.64 1.64 -0.80
N GLY A 43 9.16 2.00 0.40
CA GLY A 43 9.31 1.22 1.62
C GLY A 43 8.45 -0.05 1.70
N MET A 44 7.45 -0.23 0.83
CA MET A 44 6.62 -1.44 0.82
C MET A 44 7.43 -2.67 0.35
N SER A 45 7.49 -3.69 1.20
CA SER A 45 8.11 -4.98 0.87
C SER A 45 7.30 -5.78 -0.16
N LYS A 46 5.97 -5.58 -0.18
CA LYS A 46 5.03 -6.19 -1.12
C LYS A 46 4.03 -5.13 -1.57
N ARG A 47 3.79 -5.06 -2.87
CA ARG A 47 2.91 -4.07 -3.51
C ARG A 47 1.82 -4.80 -4.28
N ASP A 48 0.60 -4.28 -4.21
CA ASP A 48 -0.54 -4.84 -4.92
C ASP A 48 -1.02 -3.89 -6.04
N ARG A 49 -2.08 -4.27 -6.77
CA ARG A 49 -2.63 -3.42 -7.83
C ARG A 49 -3.06 -2.05 -7.31
N ILE A 50 -3.54 -1.98 -6.06
CA ILE A 50 -4.00 -0.74 -5.46
C ILE A 50 -2.81 0.20 -5.20
N SER A 51 -1.68 -0.31 -4.68
CA SER A 51 -0.46 0.48 -4.47
C SER A 51 0.01 1.15 -5.77
N TRP A 52 0.06 0.39 -6.87
CA TRP A 52 0.50 0.89 -8.17
C TRP A 52 -0.47 1.91 -8.76
N ASN A 53 -1.78 1.64 -8.68
CA ASN A 53 -2.79 2.56 -9.16
C ASN A 53 -2.75 3.90 -8.40
N ALA A 54 -2.53 3.87 -7.09
CA ALA A 54 -2.43 5.08 -6.27
C ALA A 54 -1.23 5.94 -6.70
N MET A 55 -0.07 5.34 -6.94
CA MET A 55 1.11 6.07 -7.42
C MET A 55 0.96 6.59 -8.85
N ILE A 56 0.42 5.80 -9.78
CA ILE A 56 0.21 6.24 -11.16
C ILE A 56 -0.80 7.40 -11.20
N SER A 57 -1.88 7.30 -10.42
CA SER A 57 -2.87 8.36 -10.28
C SER A 57 -2.26 9.66 -9.71
N ALA A 58 -1.21 9.56 -8.90
CA ALA A 58 -0.44 10.71 -8.44
C ALA A 58 0.39 11.35 -9.57
N THR A 59 1.05 10.53 -10.39
CA THR A 59 1.89 11.01 -11.50
C THR A 59 1.10 11.53 -12.71
N CYS A 60 -0.15 11.12 -12.85
CA CYS A 60 -1.03 11.58 -13.94
C CYS A 60 -1.85 12.84 -13.58
N GLN A 61 -1.73 13.36 -12.35
CA GLN A 61 -2.42 14.59 -11.91
C GLN A 61 -1.56 15.86 -12.06
N GLU A 62 -0.45 15.79 -12.82
CA GLU A 62 0.30 16.97 -13.28
C GLU A 62 -0.31 17.62 -14.53
#